data_AF-A0A372EIZ9-F1
#
_entry.id   AF-A0A372EIZ9-F1
#
_cell.length_a   1.000
_cell.length_b   1.000
_cell.length_c   1.000
_cell.angle_alpha   90.00
_cell.angle_beta   90.00
_cell.angle_gamma   90.00
#
_symmetry.space_group_name_H-M   'P 1'
#
loop_
_entity.id
_entity.type
_entity.pdbx_description
1 polymer ?
#
loop_
_entity_poly.entity_id
_entity_poly.type
_entity_poly.pdbx_seq_one_letter_code
_entity_poly.pdbx_strand_id
1 'polypeptide(L)'
;MPIDPIPLILWAMAAATLMVPLLRIAPANQRTTVFAWTLVGAVAYTAKHLLIIALPQWTDAPSDASGYVAHAEALFLHWSAVPVDPDAYRLAGYSQDWAAAHGRFWAPHAQIPYTSVLGTSEWLYSALLALHLPIGPAWPAWAAGTNLLLAAMLPATSWLLAIELGADRMGAAAAAALMAIDPTTSVNASWLLKDVFTAAVAALALLAACHLLRRVSLQAMWILTLTLAVLVATRFVGFLAIACALAGLFLIGVVQHDKPRWAPLVAVGLSLVAATGIAAYPLAPDPAQVIDTLLGRFDAANTTMMAGAGERAFDPSVGEWWSRLKDNPLLAMLQAVARTLFAPYPWSILQSPLTWDSHLELYLPGSLVWLLCLPLIGIGLVHAAQRRSLRDLLCLGTVFALAIAYILMMGEWSTRQRAFMNPLFFAFFGLGLMQVKRWLSVRRPDSKAKVAYG
;
A
#
# COMPACT_ATOMS: atom_id res chain seq x y z
N MET A 1 -35.82 -12.94 -4.23
CA MET A 1 -34.99 -13.14 -3.02
C MET A 1 -34.84 -11.78 -2.35
N PRO A 2 -35.13 -11.64 -1.04
CA PRO A 2 -34.81 -10.41 -0.33
C PRO A 2 -33.29 -10.18 -0.40
N ILE A 3 -32.88 -8.96 -0.73
CA ILE A 3 -31.46 -8.58 -0.70
C ILE A 3 -31.06 -8.56 0.78
N ASP A 4 -30.05 -9.36 1.14
CA ASP A 4 -29.46 -9.30 2.48
C ASP A 4 -28.93 -7.88 2.72
N PRO A 5 -29.37 -7.17 3.78
CA PRO A 5 -28.90 -5.81 4.04
C PRO A 5 -27.42 -5.74 4.43
N ILE A 6 -26.81 -6.83 4.89
CA ILE A 6 -25.42 -6.86 5.37
C ILE A 6 -24.44 -6.35 4.29
N PRO A 7 -24.44 -6.86 3.04
CA PRO A 7 -23.53 -6.37 2.01
C PRO A 7 -23.67 -4.88 1.71
N LEU A 8 -24.89 -4.34 1.69
CA LEU A 8 -25.13 -2.92 1.44
C LEU A 8 -24.58 -2.03 2.55
N ILE A 9 -24.70 -2.47 3.81
CA ILE A 9 -24.12 -1.77 4.96
C ILE A 9 -22.60 -1.77 4.88
N LEU A 10 -21.97 -2.91 4.58
CA LEU A 10 -20.52 -3.02 4.45
C LEU A 10 -19.98 -2.13 3.32
N TRP A 11 -20.67 -2.09 2.18
CA TRP A 11 -20.30 -1.20 1.07
C TRP A 11 -20.47 0.28 1.41
N ALA A 12 -21.58 0.64 2.08
CA ALA A 12 -21.79 2.01 2.54
C ALA A 12 -20.70 2.43 3.54
N MET A 13 -20.34 1.54 4.47
CA MET A 13 -19.25 1.76 5.41
C MET A 13 -17.90 1.90 4.70
N ALA A 14 -17.58 1.01 3.76
CA ALA A 14 -16.34 1.07 3.00
C ALA A 14 -16.22 2.38 2.20
N ALA A 15 -17.29 2.76 1.50
CA ALA A 15 -17.37 4.03 0.79
C ALA A 15 -17.18 5.21 1.74
N ALA A 16 -17.92 5.26 2.86
CA ALA A 16 -17.86 6.35 3.82
C ALA A 16 -16.49 6.48 4.50
N THR A 17 -15.89 5.34 4.90
CA THR A 17 -14.65 5.29 5.70
C THR A 17 -13.48 5.97 5.02
N LEU A 18 -13.44 5.98 3.70
CA LEU A 18 -12.33 6.59 2.97
C LEU A 18 -12.74 7.79 2.09
N MET A 19 -13.95 7.81 1.51
CA MET A 19 -14.40 8.97 0.73
C MET A 19 -14.63 10.20 1.57
N VAL A 20 -15.18 10.05 2.78
CA VAL A 20 -15.44 11.20 3.65
C VAL A 20 -14.12 11.86 4.06
N PRO A 21 -13.10 11.14 4.58
CA PRO A 21 -11.78 11.73 4.83
C PRO A 21 -11.16 12.38 3.59
N LEU A 22 -11.24 11.74 2.43
CA LEU A 22 -10.67 12.25 1.19
C LEU A 22 -11.30 13.59 0.77
N LEU A 23 -12.63 13.68 0.75
CA LEU A 23 -13.36 14.91 0.41
C LEU A 23 -13.14 16.03 1.44
N ARG A 24 -12.87 15.66 2.70
CA ARG A 24 -12.57 16.62 3.76
C ARG A 24 -11.16 17.19 3.66
N ILE A 25 -10.18 16.38 3.24
CA ILE A 25 -8.81 16.85 2.97
C ILE A 25 -8.74 17.67 1.68
N ALA A 26 -9.54 17.30 0.67
CA ALA A 26 -9.58 17.99 -0.60
C ALA A 26 -10.00 19.48 -0.44
N PRO A 27 -9.28 20.43 -1.08
CA PRO A 27 -9.73 21.81 -1.18
C PRO A 27 -11.15 21.92 -1.72
N ALA A 28 -11.95 22.86 -1.20
CA ALA A 28 -13.37 22.97 -1.54
C ALA A 28 -13.62 23.09 -3.06
N ASN A 29 -12.77 23.86 -3.76
CA ASN A 29 -12.82 24.04 -5.21
C ASN A 29 -12.35 22.82 -6.03
N GLN A 30 -11.86 21.76 -5.38
CA GLN A 30 -11.39 20.53 -6.01
C GLN A 30 -12.27 19.31 -5.71
N ARG A 31 -13.22 19.43 -4.76
CA ARG A 31 -14.07 18.31 -4.32
C ARG A 31 -14.86 17.66 -5.46
N THR A 32 -15.39 18.46 -6.39
CA THR A 32 -16.10 17.94 -7.56
C THR A 32 -15.17 17.10 -8.44
N THR A 33 -13.93 17.54 -8.67
CA THR A 33 -12.94 16.80 -9.44
C THR A 33 -12.52 15.51 -8.73
N VAL A 34 -12.35 15.55 -7.41
CA VAL A 34 -12.06 14.37 -6.57
C VAL A 34 -13.18 13.35 -6.65
N PHE A 35 -14.43 13.80 -6.52
CA PHE A 35 -15.61 12.93 -6.66
C PHE A 35 -15.69 12.32 -8.06
N ALA A 36 -15.49 13.12 -9.11
CA ALA A 36 -15.49 12.65 -10.50
C ALA A 36 -14.41 11.58 -10.74
N TRP A 37 -13.18 11.81 -10.28
CA TRP A 37 -12.11 10.80 -10.40
C TRP A 37 -12.39 9.54 -9.60
N THR A 38 -13.10 9.65 -8.48
CA THR A 38 -13.52 8.47 -7.73
C THR A 38 -14.56 7.66 -8.52
N LEU A 39 -15.53 8.34 -9.14
CA LEU A 39 -16.51 7.66 -10.00
C LEU A 39 -15.84 6.99 -11.21
N VAL A 40 -14.87 7.65 -11.84
CA VAL A 40 -14.04 7.05 -12.90
C VAL A 40 -13.32 5.81 -12.39
N GLY A 41 -12.72 5.86 -11.20
CA GLY A 41 -12.09 4.70 -10.57
C GLY A 41 -13.07 3.55 -10.34
N ALA A 42 -14.25 3.83 -9.78
CA ALA A 42 -15.29 2.83 -9.56
C ALA A 42 -15.68 2.11 -10.85
N VAL A 43 -15.94 2.88 -11.93
CA VAL A 43 -16.30 2.31 -13.24
C VAL A 43 -15.13 1.51 -13.83
N ALA A 44 -13.93 2.10 -13.86
CA ALA A 44 -12.76 1.47 -14.47
C ALA A 44 -12.35 0.18 -13.76
N TYR A 45 -12.33 0.17 -12.42
CA TYR A 45 -11.94 -1.02 -11.67
C TYR A 45 -13.02 -2.10 -11.70
N THR A 46 -14.31 -1.74 -11.71
CA THR A 46 -15.40 -2.70 -11.89
C THR A 46 -15.33 -3.35 -13.27
N ALA A 47 -15.17 -2.57 -14.34
CA ALA A 47 -15.04 -3.09 -15.70
C ALA A 47 -13.84 -4.05 -15.81
N LYS A 48 -12.68 -3.66 -15.25
CA LYS A 48 -11.50 -4.54 -15.22
C LYS A 48 -11.71 -5.79 -14.39
N HIS A 49 -12.39 -5.71 -13.24
CA HIS A 49 -12.72 -6.88 -12.45
C HIS A 49 -13.60 -7.86 -13.24
N LEU A 50 -14.63 -7.38 -13.94
CA LEU A 50 -15.48 -8.20 -14.81
C LEU A 50 -14.69 -8.88 -15.93
N LEU A 51 -13.68 -8.22 -16.48
CA LEU A 51 -12.76 -8.84 -17.45
C LEU A 51 -11.87 -9.90 -16.79
N ILE A 52 -11.34 -9.60 -15.61
CA ILE A 52 -10.42 -10.48 -14.88
C ILE A 52 -11.13 -11.78 -14.43
N ILE A 53 -12.37 -11.70 -13.92
CA ILE A 53 -13.15 -12.91 -13.55
C ILE A 53 -13.55 -13.78 -14.74
N ALA A 54 -13.53 -13.22 -15.96
CA ALA A 54 -13.80 -13.97 -17.19
C ALA A 54 -12.57 -14.75 -17.68
N LEU A 55 -11.39 -14.51 -17.09
CA LEU A 55 -10.14 -15.18 -17.45
C LEU A 55 -9.92 -16.42 -16.56
N PRO A 56 -9.43 -17.55 -17.10
CA PRO A 56 -9.18 -18.77 -16.32
C PRO A 56 -8.27 -18.57 -15.10
N GLN A 57 -7.29 -17.68 -15.22
CA GLN A 57 -6.28 -17.36 -14.21
C GLN A 57 -6.87 -16.66 -12.98
N TRP A 58 -8.15 -16.24 -13.03
CA TRP A 58 -8.87 -15.76 -11.85
C TRP A 58 -8.74 -16.71 -10.67
N THR A 59 -8.85 -18.02 -10.95
CA THR A 59 -8.85 -19.06 -9.92
C THR A 59 -7.46 -19.34 -9.34
N ASP A 60 -6.41 -18.86 -9.98
CA ASP A 60 -5.02 -19.02 -9.56
C ASP A 60 -4.59 -17.93 -8.58
N ALA A 61 -5.40 -17.74 -7.52
CA ALA A 61 -5.11 -16.75 -6.50
C ALA A 61 -3.76 -17.06 -5.82
N PRO A 62 -2.92 -16.04 -5.55
CA PRO A 62 -1.62 -16.24 -4.91
C PRO A 62 -1.78 -16.84 -3.51
N SER A 63 -0.75 -17.56 -3.04
CA SER A 63 -0.74 -18.23 -1.72
C SER A 63 -1.16 -17.31 -0.58
N ASP A 64 -0.73 -16.04 -0.60
CA ASP A 64 -1.10 -15.06 0.43
C ASP A 64 -2.61 -14.82 0.51
N ALA A 65 -3.32 -14.83 -0.63
CA ALA A 65 -4.77 -14.69 -0.65
C ALA A 65 -5.43 -15.81 0.14
N SER A 66 -4.96 -17.05 -0.05
CA SER A 66 -5.44 -18.21 0.73
C SER A 66 -5.17 -18.05 2.23
N GLY A 67 -4.06 -17.44 2.61
CA GLY A 67 -3.75 -17.11 4.01
C GLY A 67 -4.73 -16.11 4.60
N TYR A 68 -5.03 -15.02 3.89
CA TYR A 68 -6.01 -14.02 4.36
C TYR A 68 -7.41 -14.62 4.51
N VAL A 69 -7.82 -15.49 3.57
CA VAL A 69 -9.10 -16.20 3.62
C VAL A 69 -9.16 -17.13 4.84
N ALA A 70 -8.14 -17.96 5.06
CA ALA A 70 -8.09 -18.85 6.22
C ALA A 70 -8.12 -18.08 7.55
N HIS A 71 -7.38 -16.97 7.65
CA HIS A 71 -7.42 -16.11 8.83
C HIS A 71 -8.78 -15.43 9.03
N ALA A 72 -9.47 -15.06 7.94
CA ALA A 72 -10.80 -14.48 8.00
C ALA A 72 -11.84 -15.50 8.51
N GLU A 73 -11.77 -16.75 8.04
CA GLU A 73 -12.60 -17.85 8.52
C GLU A 73 -12.36 -18.15 10.00
N ALA A 74 -11.09 -18.21 10.42
CA ALA A 74 -10.73 -18.37 11.84
C ALA A 74 -11.30 -17.25 12.72
N LEU A 75 -11.15 -15.98 12.29
CA LEU A 75 -11.69 -14.83 13.01
C LEU A 75 -13.22 -14.90 13.11
N PHE A 76 -13.90 -15.24 12.02
CA PHE A 76 -15.35 -15.38 11.99
C PHE A 76 -15.85 -16.47 12.94
N LEU A 77 -15.20 -17.64 12.95
CA LEU A 77 -15.53 -18.72 13.89
C LEU A 77 -15.32 -18.29 15.34
N HIS A 78 -14.18 -17.66 15.64
CA HIS A 78 -13.88 -17.16 16.97
C HIS A 78 -14.92 -16.12 17.44
N TRP A 79 -15.30 -15.16 16.59
CA TRP A 79 -16.36 -14.17 16.88
C TRP A 79 -17.74 -14.80 17.04
N SER A 80 -17.97 -15.93 16.39
CA SER A 80 -19.19 -16.73 16.48
C SER A 80 -19.18 -17.71 17.66
N ALA A 81 -18.22 -17.57 18.57
CA ALA A 81 -17.99 -18.44 19.71
C ALA A 81 -17.80 -19.92 19.38
N VAL A 82 -17.18 -20.21 18.24
CA VAL A 82 -16.78 -21.56 17.83
C VAL A 82 -15.27 -21.75 18.07
N PRO A 83 -14.84 -22.83 18.76
CA PRO A 83 -13.41 -23.13 18.90
C PRO A 83 -12.74 -23.31 17.55
N VAL A 84 -11.56 -22.72 17.39
CA VAL A 84 -10.83 -22.72 16.12
C VAL A 84 -9.63 -23.66 16.22
N ASP A 85 -9.49 -24.56 15.23
CA ASP A 85 -8.31 -25.41 15.08
C ASP A 85 -7.17 -24.60 14.44
N PRO A 86 -6.08 -24.32 15.17
CA PRO A 86 -4.97 -23.52 14.65
C PRO A 86 -4.32 -24.10 13.39
N ASP A 87 -4.26 -25.43 13.28
CA ASP A 87 -3.62 -26.12 12.17
C ASP A 87 -4.47 -25.99 10.89
N ALA A 88 -5.79 -26.10 11.02
CA ALA A 88 -6.73 -26.01 9.90
C ALA A 88 -6.69 -24.64 9.20
N TYR A 89 -6.42 -23.58 9.96
CA TYR A 89 -6.42 -22.19 9.48
C TYR A 89 -5.03 -21.56 9.37
N ARG A 90 -3.96 -22.35 9.52
CA ARG A 90 -2.56 -21.89 9.43
C ARG A 90 -2.27 -20.71 10.37
N LEU A 91 -2.68 -20.84 11.63
CA LEU A 91 -2.50 -19.80 12.65
C LEU A 91 -1.07 -19.87 13.21
N ALA A 92 -0.10 -19.39 12.44
CA ALA A 92 1.34 -19.57 12.70
C ALA A 92 1.82 -19.02 14.06
N GLY A 93 1.09 -18.09 14.66
CA GLY A 93 1.42 -17.55 15.98
C GLY A 93 0.96 -18.42 17.15
N TYR A 94 0.00 -19.31 16.92
CA TYR A 94 -0.52 -20.22 17.94
C TYR A 94 0.46 -21.38 18.16
N SER A 95 1.55 -21.09 18.88
CA SER A 95 2.64 -22.03 19.14
C SER A 95 2.21 -23.21 20.02
N GLN A 96 3.06 -24.24 20.09
CA GLN A 96 2.86 -25.36 21.03
C GLN A 96 2.81 -24.88 22.48
N ASP A 97 3.54 -23.83 22.85
CA ASP A 97 3.48 -23.23 24.18
C ASP A 97 2.10 -22.60 24.46
N TRP A 98 1.54 -21.91 23.46
CA TRP A 98 0.17 -21.39 23.55
C TRP A 98 -0.84 -22.53 23.68
N ALA A 99 -0.68 -23.59 22.88
CA ALA A 99 -1.54 -24.76 22.94
C ALA A 99 -1.44 -25.50 24.29
N ALA A 100 -0.25 -25.56 24.90
CA ALA A 100 -0.05 -26.13 26.22
C ALA A 100 -0.72 -25.29 27.33
N ALA A 101 -0.67 -23.96 27.21
CA ALA A 101 -1.24 -23.04 28.20
C ALA A 101 -2.75 -22.81 28.06
N HIS A 102 -3.29 -22.87 26.84
CA HIS A 102 -4.68 -22.46 26.53
C HIS A 102 -5.53 -23.59 25.91
N GLY A 103 -4.96 -24.78 25.76
CA GLY A 103 -5.58 -25.92 25.12
C GLY A 103 -5.27 -25.99 23.63
N ARG A 104 -5.58 -27.14 23.00
CA ARG A 104 -5.30 -27.38 21.58
C ARG A 104 -6.01 -26.39 20.64
N PHE A 105 -7.20 -25.93 21.02
CA PHE A 105 -8.03 -25.06 20.20
C PHE A 105 -7.94 -23.62 20.69
N TRP A 106 -7.98 -22.67 19.76
CA TRP A 106 -8.19 -21.28 20.10
C TRP A 106 -9.65 -21.09 20.56
N ALA A 107 -9.83 -21.03 21.88
CA ALA A 107 -11.14 -20.99 22.51
C ALA A 107 -11.85 -19.63 22.31
N PRO A 108 -13.19 -19.61 22.18
CA PRO A 108 -14.03 -18.40 22.00
C PRO A 108 -13.81 -17.23 22.95
N HIS A 109 -13.33 -17.52 24.16
CA HIS A 109 -13.19 -16.55 25.24
C HIS A 109 -11.73 -16.30 25.60
N ALA A 110 -10.80 -16.85 24.81
CA ALA A 110 -9.38 -16.66 25.02
C ALA A 110 -9.02 -15.20 24.71
N GLN A 111 -8.55 -14.46 25.72
CA GLN A 111 -8.12 -13.07 25.58
C GLN A 111 -6.67 -12.99 25.06
N ILE A 112 -6.43 -13.61 23.90
CA ILE A 112 -5.13 -13.63 23.24
C ILE A 112 -5.12 -12.57 22.14
N PRO A 113 -4.10 -11.69 22.06
CA PRO A 113 -3.98 -10.75 20.95
C PRO A 113 -4.01 -11.46 19.60
N TYR A 114 -4.78 -10.96 18.63
CA TYR A 114 -4.84 -11.59 17.29
C TYR A 114 -3.48 -11.67 16.62
N THR A 115 -2.57 -10.73 16.89
CA THR A 115 -1.20 -10.79 16.38
C THR A 115 -0.45 -12.03 16.86
N SER A 116 -0.70 -12.44 18.10
CA SER A 116 -0.09 -13.61 18.71
C SER A 116 -0.74 -14.90 18.22
N VAL A 117 -2.03 -14.90 17.87
CA VAL A 117 -2.69 -16.09 17.32
C VAL A 117 -2.34 -16.27 15.85
N LEU A 118 -2.51 -15.23 15.04
CA LEU A 118 -2.35 -15.30 13.58
C LEU A 118 -0.87 -15.34 13.17
N GLY A 119 0.06 -14.95 14.05
CA GLY A 119 1.49 -14.87 13.75
C GLY A 119 1.88 -13.67 12.90
N THR A 120 0.98 -12.69 12.75
CA THR A 120 1.21 -11.49 11.94
C THR A 120 0.59 -10.26 12.58
N SER A 121 1.28 -9.11 12.48
CA SER A 121 0.69 -7.82 12.87
C SER A 121 -0.37 -7.32 11.89
N GLU A 122 -0.48 -7.95 10.71
CA GLU A 122 -1.27 -7.47 9.57
C GLU A 122 -2.66 -8.12 9.49
N TRP A 123 -3.32 -8.25 10.64
CA TRP A 123 -4.56 -9.01 10.81
C TRP A 123 -5.84 -8.24 10.41
N LEU A 124 -5.79 -6.91 10.33
CA LEU A 124 -6.98 -6.10 10.13
C LEU A 124 -7.63 -6.33 8.76
N TYR A 125 -6.85 -6.71 7.77
CA TYR A 125 -7.39 -7.05 6.46
C TYR A 125 -8.21 -8.35 6.50
N SER A 126 -7.71 -9.39 7.18
CA SER A 126 -8.46 -10.63 7.40
C SER A 126 -9.72 -10.37 8.23
N ALA A 127 -9.67 -9.46 9.20
CA ALA A 127 -10.85 -9.02 9.94
C ALA A 127 -11.89 -8.33 9.03
N LEU A 128 -11.46 -7.50 8.07
CA LEU A 128 -12.36 -6.91 7.07
C LEU A 128 -13.02 -7.98 6.21
N LEU A 129 -12.28 -9.00 5.78
CA LEU A 129 -12.84 -10.14 5.05
C LEU A 129 -13.83 -10.93 5.91
N ALA A 130 -13.52 -11.13 7.20
CA ALA A 130 -14.36 -11.86 8.14
C ALA A 130 -15.78 -11.29 8.27
N LEU A 131 -15.94 -9.97 8.11
CA LEU A 131 -17.25 -9.30 8.12
C LEU A 131 -18.18 -9.76 6.97
N HIS A 132 -17.63 -10.34 5.90
CA HIS A 132 -18.41 -10.78 4.74
C HIS A 132 -18.87 -12.24 4.87
N LEU A 133 -18.25 -13.05 5.73
CA LEU A 133 -18.59 -14.48 5.88
C LEU A 133 -20.06 -14.77 6.21
N PRO A 134 -20.81 -13.94 6.96
CA PRO A 134 -22.25 -14.13 7.18
C PRO A 134 -23.07 -14.22 5.88
N ILE A 135 -22.57 -13.70 4.76
CA ILE A 135 -23.24 -13.72 3.44
C ILE A 135 -23.26 -15.15 2.85
N GLY A 136 -22.51 -16.10 3.42
CA GLY A 136 -22.44 -17.48 2.95
C GLY A 136 -21.54 -17.63 1.72
N PRO A 137 -21.76 -18.63 0.85
CA PRO A 137 -20.82 -19.00 -0.23
C PRO A 137 -20.48 -17.88 -1.22
N ALA A 138 -21.33 -16.85 -1.32
CA ALA A 138 -21.11 -15.69 -2.19
C ALA A 138 -20.17 -14.62 -1.58
N TRP A 139 -19.75 -14.77 -0.32
CA TRP A 139 -18.95 -13.76 0.39
C TRP A 139 -17.69 -13.29 -0.35
N PRO A 140 -16.93 -14.14 -1.09
CA PRO A 140 -15.71 -13.67 -1.76
C PRO A 140 -16.01 -12.62 -2.84
N ALA A 141 -17.12 -12.77 -3.56
CA ALA A 141 -17.54 -11.79 -4.57
C ALA A 141 -17.92 -10.45 -3.94
N TRP A 142 -18.60 -10.49 -2.79
CA TRP A 142 -18.95 -9.28 -2.04
C TRP A 142 -17.71 -8.59 -1.45
N ALA A 143 -16.75 -9.36 -0.93
CA ALA A 143 -15.48 -8.85 -0.44
C ALA A 143 -14.64 -8.22 -1.57
N ALA A 144 -14.63 -8.82 -2.76
CA ALA A 144 -14.00 -8.23 -3.95
C ALA A 144 -14.68 -6.90 -4.33
N GLY A 145 -16.02 -6.84 -4.28
CA GLY A 145 -16.77 -5.59 -4.44
C GLY A 145 -16.36 -4.51 -3.45
N THR A 146 -16.21 -4.85 -2.17
CA THR A 146 -15.70 -3.94 -1.13
C THR A 146 -14.28 -3.45 -1.46
N ASN A 147 -13.38 -4.35 -1.86
CA ASN A 147 -12.03 -3.97 -2.29
C ASN A 147 -12.05 -3.00 -3.49
N LEU A 148 -12.92 -3.21 -4.46
CA LEU A 148 -13.06 -2.34 -5.63
C LEU A 148 -13.59 -0.95 -5.25
N LEU A 149 -14.51 -0.87 -4.30
CA LEU A 149 -14.98 0.41 -3.74
C LEU A 149 -13.86 1.15 -3.02
N LEU A 150 -13.02 0.43 -2.26
CA LEU A 150 -11.82 1.01 -1.65
C LEU A 150 -10.81 1.45 -2.71
N ALA A 151 -10.65 0.68 -3.80
CA ALA A 151 -9.80 1.04 -4.94
C ALA A 151 -10.30 2.31 -5.65
N ALA A 152 -11.61 2.53 -5.72
CA ALA A 152 -12.22 3.59 -6.53
C ALA A 152 -11.65 4.98 -6.27
N MET A 153 -11.14 5.27 -5.08
CA MET A 153 -10.54 6.56 -4.74
C MET A 153 -9.08 6.73 -5.20
N LEU A 154 -8.40 5.66 -5.61
CA LEU A 154 -6.98 5.71 -5.95
C LEU A 154 -6.66 6.70 -7.10
N PRO A 155 -7.49 6.82 -8.16
CA PRO A 155 -7.31 7.87 -9.16
C PRO A 155 -7.42 9.28 -8.57
N ALA A 156 -8.39 9.50 -7.68
CA ALA A 156 -8.60 10.79 -7.04
C ALA A 156 -7.47 11.16 -6.07
N THR A 157 -6.94 10.20 -5.33
CA THR A 157 -5.78 10.40 -4.46
C THR A 157 -4.50 10.66 -5.27
N SER A 158 -4.29 9.95 -6.38
CA SER A 158 -3.18 10.20 -7.32
C SER A 158 -3.23 11.61 -7.89
N TRP A 159 -4.43 12.06 -8.29
CA TRP A 159 -4.68 13.42 -8.75
C TRP A 159 -4.30 14.45 -7.68
N LEU A 160 -4.81 14.29 -6.44
CA LEU A 160 -4.54 15.22 -5.34
C LEU A 160 -3.07 15.22 -4.94
N LEU A 161 -2.41 14.05 -4.88
CA LEU A 161 -0.98 13.95 -4.59
C LEU A 161 -0.17 14.69 -5.66
N ALA A 162 -0.50 14.54 -6.93
CA ALA A 162 0.16 15.28 -8.01
C ALA A 162 0.01 16.80 -7.84
N ILE A 163 -1.19 17.27 -7.47
CA ILE A 163 -1.45 18.69 -7.17
C ILE A 163 -0.68 19.17 -5.94
N GLU A 164 -0.61 18.39 -4.87
CA GLU A 164 0.15 18.73 -3.67
C GLU A 164 1.67 18.75 -3.94
N LEU A 165 2.14 17.90 -4.86
CA LEU A 165 3.47 17.94 -5.45
C LEU A 165 3.60 19.05 -6.53
N GLY A 166 2.62 19.92 -6.73
CA GLY A 166 2.73 21.09 -7.61
C GLY A 166 2.73 20.79 -9.11
N ALA A 167 2.21 19.64 -9.54
CA ALA A 167 1.89 19.39 -10.95
C ALA A 167 0.76 20.35 -11.42
N ASP A 168 0.74 20.66 -12.72
CA ASP A 168 -0.40 21.36 -13.31
C ASP A 168 -1.63 20.43 -13.40
N ARG A 169 -2.81 20.99 -13.69
CA ARG A 169 -4.05 20.19 -13.77
C ARG A 169 -3.98 19.06 -14.79
N MET A 170 -3.22 19.27 -15.87
CA MET A 170 -3.02 18.29 -16.93
C MET A 170 -2.15 17.12 -16.45
N GLY A 171 -1.00 17.40 -15.81
CA GLY A 171 -0.14 16.39 -15.20
C GLY A 171 -0.88 15.60 -14.12
N ALA A 172 -1.66 16.27 -13.27
CA ALA A 172 -2.48 15.61 -12.26
C ALA A 172 -3.59 14.73 -12.87
N ALA A 173 -4.25 15.19 -13.94
CA ALA A 173 -5.23 14.37 -14.66
C ALA A 173 -4.59 13.14 -15.31
N ALA A 174 -3.38 13.26 -15.85
CA ALA A 174 -2.64 12.14 -16.41
C ALA A 174 -2.26 11.12 -15.33
N ALA A 175 -1.83 11.58 -14.14
CA ALA A 175 -1.59 10.71 -12.98
C ALA A 175 -2.85 9.91 -12.59
N ALA A 176 -4.00 10.59 -12.51
CA ALA A 176 -5.27 9.97 -12.19
C ALA A 176 -5.71 8.95 -13.26
N ALA A 177 -5.55 9.30 -14.54
CA ALA A 177 -5.88 8.43 -15.66
C ALA A 177 -5.01 7.16 -15.67
N LEU A 178 -3.70 7.30 -15.45
CA LEU A 178 -2.79 6.15 -15.33
C LEU A 178 -3.20 5.22 -14.18
N MET A 179 -3.53 5.78 -13.02
CA MET A 179 -4.01 4.99 -11.89
C MET A 179 -5.34 4.28 -12.21
N ALA A 180 -6.25 4.95 -12.92
CA ALA A 180 -7.52 4.36 -13.32
C ALA A 180 -7.35 3.21 -14.32
N ILE A 181 -6.39 3.29 -15.25
CA ILE A 181 -6.15 2.23 -16.25
C ILE A 181 -5.28 1.09 -15.71
N ASP A 182 -4.37 1.33 -14.77
CA ASP A 182 -3.46 0.32 -14.21
C ASP A 182 -4.21 -0.96 -13.74
N PRO A 183 -3.95 -2.13 -14.36
CA PRO A 183 -4.67 -3.37 -14.04
C PRO A 183 -4.27 -3.95 -12.67
N THR A 184 -3.08 -3.61 -12.16
CA THR A 184 -2.52 -4.15 -10.91
C THR A 184 -3.49 -4.01 -9.74
N THR A 185 -4.13 -2.85 -9.64
CA THR A 185 -5.13 -2.58 -8.59
C THR A 185 -6.35 -3.48 -8.71
N SER A 186 -6.88 -3.67 -9.93
CA SER A 186 -8.04 -4.52 -10.15
C SER A 186 -7.71 -5.99 -9.89
N VAL A 187 -6.52 -6.46 -10.28
CA VAL A 187 -6.03 -7.82 -10.02
C VAL A 187 -5.88 -8.06 -8.52
N ASN A 188 -5.33 -7.09 -7.78
CA ASN A 188 -5.20 -7.20 -6.33
C ASN A 188 -6.55 -7.16 -5.61
N ALA A 189 -7.47 -6.27 -6.03
CA ALA A 189 -8.81 -6.18 -5.45
C ALA A 189 -9.57 -7.49 -5.60
N SER A 190 -9.45 -8.05 -6.80
CA SER A 190 -10.00 -9.29 -7.28
C SER A 190 -9.58 -10.51 -6.46
N TRP A 191 -8.28 -10.69 -6.26
CA TRP A 191 -7.74 -11.81 -5.47
C TRP A 191 -7.78 -11.60 -3.96
N LEU A 192 -8.60 -10.66 -3.48
CA LEU A 192 -8.69 -10.37 -2.04
C LEU A 192 -7.32 -10.11 -1.42
N LEU A 193 -6.50 -9.30 -2.10
CA LEU A 193 -5.20 -8.89 -1.59
C LEU A 193 -5.31 -7.58 -0.80
N LYS A 194 -4.65 -7.55 0.36
CA LYS A 194 -4.58 -6.37 1.23
C LYS A 194 -3.95 -5.13 0.57
N ASP A 195 -3.21 -5.31 -0.53
CA ASP A 195 -2.47 -4.25 -1.22
C ASP A 195 -3.37 -3.08 -1.62
N VAL A 196 -4.62 -3.33 -2.03
CA VAL A 196 -5.57 -2.28 -2.43
C VAL A 196 -6.02 -1.45 -1.24
N PHE A 197 -6.43 -2.11 -0.15
CA PHE A 197 -6.82 -1.43 1.07
C PHE A 197 -5.64 -0.62 1.62
N THR A 198 -4.46 -1.22 1.65
CA THR A 198 -3.24 -0.54 2.08
C THR A 198 -2.92 0.67 1.20
N ALA A 199 -3.08 0.56 -0.12
CA ALA A 199 -2.82 1.65 -1.06
C ALA A 199 -3.67 2.87 -0.73
N ALA A 200 -4.96 2.63 -0.49
CA ALA A 200 -5.92 3.68 -0.20
C ALA A 200 -5.60 4.37 1.14
N VAL A 201 -5.31 3.58 2.18
CA VAL A 201 -4.94 4.10 3.51
C VAL A 201 -3.62 4.88 3.45
N ALA A 202 -2.60 4.35 2.77
CA ALA A 202 -1.30 5.02 2.64
C ALA A 202 -1.37 6.32 1.83
N ALA A 203 -2.12 6.33 0.72
CA ALA A 203 -2.34 7.54 -0.06
C ALA A 203 -3.07 8.62 0.75
N LEU A 204 -4.06 8.22 1.57
CA LEU A 204 -4.77 9.11 2.46
C LEU A 204 -3.88 9.65 3.60
N ALA A 205 -3.02 8.81 4.17
CA ALA A 205 -2.02 9.23 5.17
C ALA A 205 -1.07 10.29 4.59
N LEU A 206 -0.52 10.04 3.39
CA LEU A 206 0.35 10.99 2.70
C LEU A 206 -0.36 12.31 2.39
N LEU A 207 -1.62 12.26 1.93
CA LEU A 207 -2.42 13.47 1.68
C LEU A 207 -2.69 14.26 2.96
N ALA A 208 -3.03 13.58 4.07
CA ALA A 208 -3.25 14.22 5.36
C ALA A 208 -1.98 14.88 5.87
N ALA A 209 -0.83 14.21 5.74
CA ALA A 209 0.46 14.75 6.13
C ALA A 209 0.88 15.96 5.25
N CYS A 210 0.73 15.85 3.92
CA CYS A 210 0.94 16.97 2.99
C CYS A 210 0.04 18.17 3.32
N HIS A 211 -1.22 17.91 3.66
CA HIS A 211 -2.17 18.95 4.06
C HIS A 211 -1.72 19.65 5.35
N LEU A 212 -1.27 18.90 6.35
CA LEU A 212 -0.77 19.45 7.62
C LEU A 212 0.47 20.32 7.44
N LEU A 213 1.38 19.94 6.53
CA LEU A 213 2.54 20.75 6.18
C LEU A 213 2.16 22.10 5.55
N ARG A 214 1.01 22.16 4.85
CA ARG A 214 0.48 23.39 4.27
C ARG A 214 -0.34 24.20 5.28
N ARG A 215 -1.18 23.55 6.06
CA ARG A 215 -2.07 24.14 7.06
C ARG A 215 -2.38 23.14 8.17
N VAL A 216 -2.02 23.48 9.39
CA VAL A 216 -2.38 22.69 10.58
C VAL A 216 -3.91 22.64 10.70
N SER A 217 -4.46 21.44 10.76
CA SER A 217 -5.89 21.17 10.84
C SER A 217 -6.10 19.96 11.74
N LEU A 218 -6.91 20.12 12.79
CA LEU A 218 -7.24 19.02 13.71
C LEU A 218 -7.86 17.83 12.96
N GLN A 219 -8.66 18.12 11.93
CA GLN A 219 -9.24 17.08 11.08
C GLN A 219 -8.17 16.28 10.33
N ALA A 220 -7.18 16.95 9.75
CA ALA A 220 -6.09 16.25 9.05
C ALA A 220 -5.19 15.48 10.03
N MET A 221 -5.01 15.96 11.26
CA MET A 221 -4.33 15.21 12.32
C MET A 221 -5.05 13.90 12.64
N TRP A 222 -6.37 13.95 12.87
CA TRP A 222 -7.16 12.74 13.13
C TRP A 222 -7.10 11.75 11.97
N ILE A 223 -7.24 12.23 10.73
CA ILE A 223 -7.14 11.35 9.56
C ILE A 223 -5.75 10.72 9.47
N LEU A 224 -4.68 11.48 9.70
CA LEU A 224 -3.31 10.95 9.72
C LEU A 224 -3.13 9.90 10.82
N THR A 225 -3.56 10.19 12.06
CA THR A 225 -3.44 9.24 13.18
C THR A 225 -4.19 7.94 12.90
N LEU A 226 -5.43 8.04 12.44
CA LEU A 226 -6.25 6.86 12.13
C LEU A 226 -5.68 6.05 10.98
N THR A 227 -5.23 6.70 9.90
CA THR A 227 -4.64 5.99 8.75
C THR A 227 -3.31 5.33 9.11
N LEU A 228 -2.45 5.97 9.91
CA LEU A 228 -1.23 5.34 10.41
C LEU A 228 -1.53 4.16 11.34
N ALA A 229 -2.52 4.26 12.23
CA ALA A 229 -2.94 3.14 13.08
C ALA A 229 -3.48 1.96 12.24
N VAL A 230 -4.26 2.24 11.19
CA VAL A 230 -4.71 1.20 10.25
C VAL A 230 -3.52 0.59 9.49
N LEU A 231 -2.52 1.38 9.09
CA LEU A 231 -1.31 0.86 8.44
C LEU A 231 -0.51 -0.06 9.35
N VAL A 232 -0.40 0.23 10.65
CA VAL A 232 0.25 -0.69 11.61
C VAL A 232 -0.38 -2.08 11.54
N ALA A 233 -1.71 -2.14 11.43
CA ALA A 233 -2.48 -3.38 11.46
C ALA A 233 -2.73 -4.02 10.07
N THR A 234 -2.26 -3.39 8.98
CA THR A 234 -2.50 -3.88 7.60
C THR A 234 -1.21 -4.01 6.80
N ARG A 235 -0.27 -3.07 6.94
CA ARG A 235 1.05 -3.13 6.32
C ARG A 235 2.07 -2.35 7.14
N PHE A 236 2.75 -3.05 8.05
CA PHE A 236 3.66 -2.43 9.01
C PHE A 236 4.82 -1.70 8.32
N VAL A 237 5.38 -2.27 7.24
CA VAL A 237 6.44 -1.63 6.43
C VAL A 237 5.96 -0.31 5.82
N GLY A 238 4.69 -0.22 5.43
CA GLY A 238 4.07 1.01 4.93
C GLY A 238 3.97 2.09 6.01
N PHE A 239 3.52 1.71 7.21
CA PHE A 239 3.52 2.59 8.38
C PHE A 239 4.93 3.11 8.68
N LEU A 240 5.91 2.21 8.80
CA LEU A 240 7.27 2.54 9.18
C LEU A 240 7.88 3.55 8.20
N ALA A 241 7.72 3.34 6.89
CA ALA A 241 8.29 4.25 5.91
C ALA A 241 7.73 5.66 6.01
N ILE A 242 6.42 5.81 6.21
CA ILE A 242 5.79 7.13 6.41
C ILE A 242 6.27 7.73 7.75
N ALA A 243 6.34 6.95 8.81
CA ALA A 243 6.82 7.39 10.11
C ALA A 243 8.29 7.86 10.06
N CYS A 244 9.17 7.11 9.39
CA CYS A 244 10.56 7.49 9.15
C CYS A 244 10.67 8.78 8.32
N ALA A 245 9.84 8.94 7.29
CA ALA A 245 9.82 10.17 6.50
C ALA A 245 9.38 11.38 7.34
N LEU A 246 8.35 11.23 8.17
CA LEU A 246 7.90 12.26 9.12
C LEU A 246 8.97 12.60 10.16
N ALA A 247 9.68 11.61 10.69
CA ALA A 247 10.81 11.81 11.59
C ALA A 247 11.99 12.50 10.91
N GLY A 248 12.30 12.15 9.65
CA GLY A 248 13.32 12.85 8.87
C GLY A 248 12.98 14.33 8.66
N LEU A 249 11.72 14.64 8.35
CA LEU A 249 11.24 16.02 8.24
C LEU A 249 11.32 16.79 9.55
N PHE A 250 11.08 16.13 10.70
CA PHE A 250 11.30 16.74 12.00
C PHE A 250 12.73 17.23 12.16
N LEU A 251 13.70 16.37 11.89
CA LEU A 251 15.12 16.69 12.05
C LEU A 251 15.50 17.88 11.15
N ILE A 252 15.03 17.88 9.91
CA ILE A 252 15.23 19.00 8.98
C ILE A 252 14.54 20.29 9.50
N GLY A 253 13.30 20.19 10.00
CA GLY A 253 12.54 21.32 10.51
C GLY A 253 13.08 21.93 11.80
N VAL A 254 13.66 21.11 12.68
CA VAL A 254 14.39 21.54 13.88
C VAL A 254 15.60 22.37 13.49
N VAL A 255 16.37 21.90 12.49
CA VAL A 255 17.55 22.62 11.97
C VAL A 255 17.15 23.93 11.29
N GLN A 256 16.00 23.98 10.61
CA GLN A 256 15.52 25.18 9.91
C GLN A 256 14.79 26.20 10.79
N HIS A 257 14.71 25.97 12.11
CA HIS A 257 14.04 26.84 13.10
C HIS A 257 12.54 27.15 12.86
N ASP A 258 11.86 26.41 11.98
CA ASP A 258 10.47 26.71 11.57
C ASP A 258 9.43 25.96 12.44
N LYS A 259 9.55 26.13 13.77
CA LYS A 259 8.99 25.25 14.82
C LYS A 259 7.47 24.93 14.80
N PRO A 260 6.55 25.86 14.48
CA PRO A 260 5.12 25.63 14.76
C PRO A 260 4.42 24.68 13.77
N ARG A 261 5.01 24.39 12.60
CA ARG A 261 4.31 23.64 11.53
C ARG A 261 4.57 22.12 11.56
N TRP A 262 5.67 21.67 12.14
CA TRP A 262 6.05 20.25 12.15
C TRP A 262 5.78 19.52 13.47
N ALA A 263 5.64 20.24 14.59
CA ALA A 263 5.44 19.63 15.91
C ALA A 263 4.22 18.68 15.98
N PRO A 264 3.05 18.99 15.37
CA PRO A 264 1.91 18.09 15.39
C PRO A 264 2.13 16.80 14.59
N LEU A 265 2.80 16.88 13.45
CA LEU A 265 3.10 15.72 12.59
C LEU A 265 3.99 14.71 13.29
N VAL A 266 4.96 15.24 14.03
CA VAL A 266 5.98 14.45 14.72
C VAL A 266 5.43 13.91 16.03
N ALA A 267 4.63 14.70 16.74
CA ALA A 267 3.86 14.19 17.87
C ALA A 267 2.96 13.03 17.45
N VAL A 268 2.25 13.11 16.31
CA VAL A 268 1.43 12.00 15.81
C VAL A 268 2.29 10.78 15.46
N GLY A 269 3.35 10.96 14.65
CA GLY A 269 4.23 9.85 14.26
C GLY A 269 4.91 9.18 15.46
N LEU A 270 5.54 9.97 16.35
CA LEU A 270 6.20 9.47 17.56
C LEU A 270 5.21 8.88 18.55
N SER A 271 4.00 9.46 18.70
CA SER A 271 2.99 8.89 19.60
C SER A 271 2.51 7.52 19.14
N LEU A 272 2.48 7.25 17.83
CA LEU A 272 2.12 5.94 17.29
C LEU A 272 3.27 4.95 17.31
N VAL A 273 4.51 5.39 17.05
CA VAL A 273 5.71 4.54 17.27
C VAL A 273 5.83 4.18 18.76
N ALA A 274 5.64 5.16 19.63
CA ALA A 274 5.59 4.94 21.07
C ALA A 274 4.41 4.06 21.45
N ALA A 275 3.19 4.26 20.95
CA ALA A 275 2.05 3.42 21.27
C ALA A 275 2.22 1.97 20.77
N THR A 276 2.86 1.77 19.63
CA THR A 276 3.14 0.42 19.10
C THR A 276 4.27 -0.28 19.85
N GLY A 277 5.29 0.44 20.31
CA GLY A 277 6.32 -0.07 21.21
C GLY A 277 5.82 -0.26 22.66
N ILE A 278 5.00 0.65 23.17
CA ILE A 278 4.38 0.60 24.50
C ILE A 278 3.34 -0.51 24.57
N ALA A 279 2.58 -0.79 23.50
CA ALA A 279 1.70 -1.96 23.44
C ALA A 279 2.48 -3.29 23.47
N ALA A 280 3.76 -3.30 23.11
CA ALA A 280 4.65 -4.45 23.31
C ALA A 280 5.25 -4.51 24.73
N TYR A 281 5.26 -3.38 25.46
CA TYR A 281 5.86 -3.24 26.79
C TYR A 281 5.17 -4.03 27.92
N PRO A 282 3.83 -4.15 28.04
CA PRO A 282 3.23 -4.97 29.08
C PRO A 282 3.46 -6.48 28.89
N LEU A 283 4.05 -6.90 27.76
CA LEU A 283 4.43 -8.27 27.46
C LEU A 283 5.95 -8.52 27.60
N ALA A 284 6.76 -7.48 27.77
CA ALA A 284 8.21 -7.54 27.73
C ALA A 284 8.82 -6.85 28.98
N PRO A 285 9.30 -7.60 29.99
CA PRO A 285 9.96 -7.02 31.17
C PRO A 285 11.27 -6.26 30.88
N ASP A 286 11.83 -6.37 29.67
CA ASP A 286 13.11 -5.77 29.28
C ASP A 286 12.98 -4.90 28.01
N PRO A 287 13.49 -3.65 27.97
CA PRO A 287 13.62 -2.86 26.75
C PRO A 287 14.30 -3.58 25.58
N ALA A 288 15.24 -4.50 25.83
CA ALA A 288 15.83 -5.33 24.79
C ALA A 288 14.79 -6.22 24.09
N GLN A 289 13.86 -6.81 24.86
CA GLN A 289 12.75 -7.59 24.29
C GLN A 289 11.77 -6.74 23.50
N VAL A 290 11.61 -5.44 23.81
CA VAL A 290 10.79 -4.53 23.00
C VAL A 290 11.44 -4.29 21.64
N ILE A 291 12.77 -4.12 21.60
CA ILE A 291 13.53 -4.03 20.35
C ILE A 291 13.43 -5.35 19.59
N ASP A 292 13.63 -6.49 20.25
CA ASP A 292 13.48 -7.82 19.64
C ASP A 292 12.04 -8.09 19.17
N THR A 293 11.02 -7.53 19.83
CA THR A 293 9.63 -7.64 19.37
C THR A 293 9.37 -6.77 18.15
N LEU A 294 9.95 -5.56 18.10
CA LEU A 294 9.85 -4.67 16.94
C LEU A 294 10.62 -5.25 15.74
N LEU A 295 11.83 -5.76 15.96
CA LEU A 295 12.64 -6.48 14.96
C LEU A 295 11.96 -7.80 14.57
N GLY A 296 11.44 -8.51 15.55
CA GLY A 296 10.66 -9.74 15.41
C GLY A 296 9.37 -9.56 14.61
N ARG A 297 8.84 -8.33 14.47
CA ARG A 297 7.75 -8.03 13.52
C ARG A 297 8.23 -7.95 12.07
N PHE A 298 9.48 -7.52 11.84
CA PHE A 298 10.10 -7.67 10.53
C PHE A 298 10.37 -9.13 10.23
N ASP A 299 10.85 -9.89 11.23
CA ASP A 299 11.01 -11.33 11.09
C ASP A 299 9.67 -12.04 10.93
N ALA A 300 8.59 -11.62 11.60
CA ALA A 300 7.24 -12.18 11.43
C ALA A 300 6.68 -11.92 10.03
N ALA A 301 6.92 -10.74 9.46
CA ALA A 301 6.59 -10.47 8.06
C ALA A 301 7.40 -11.38 7.12
N ASN A 302 8.66 -11.66 7.47
CA ASN A 302 9.52 -12.58 6.72
C ASN A 302 9.10 -14.05 6.92
N THR A 303 8.81 -14.49 8.15
CA THR A 303 8.40 -15.85 8.49
C THR A 303 6.97 -16.15 8.08
N THR A 304 6.05 -15.18 8.01
CA THR A 304 4.74 -15.42 7.38
C THR A 304 4.92 -15.72 5.89
N MET A 305 5.86 -15.05 5.23
CA MET A 305 6.22 -15.33 3.84
C MET A 305 7.00 -16.65 3.70
N MET A 306 7.81 -17.04 4.68
CA MET A 306 8.53 -18.32 4.68
C MET A 306 7.69 -19.52 5.14
N ALA A 307 6.72 -19.34 6.05
CA ALA A 307 5.92 -20.40 6.67
C ALA A 307 4.68 -20.76 5.84
N GLY A 308 4.20 -19.84 4.99
CA GLY A 308 3.20 -20.15 3.96
C GLY A 308 3.77 -20.90 2.75
N ALA A 309 5.10 -21.00 2.65
CA ALA A 309 5.80 -21.71 1.60
C ALA A 309 6.13 -23.14 2.05
N GLY A 310 5.32 -24.12 1.63
CA GLY A 310 5.88 -25.46 1.41
C GLY A 310 7.09 -25.35 0.48
N GLU A 311 7.97 -26.37 0.46
CA GLU A 311 9.26 -26.45 -0.28
C GLU A 311 9.24 -26.02 -1.77
N ARG A 312 8.10 -25.65 -2.36
CA ARG A 312 7.92 -25.17 -3.73
C ARG A 312 7.51 -23.70 -3.90
N ALA A 313 7.23 -22.96 -2.82
CA ALA A 313 6.72 -21.58 -2.89
C ALA A 313 7.59 -20.54 -2.18
N PHE A 314 8.80 -20.93 -1.76
CA PHE A 314 9.80 -19.95 -1.39
C PHE A 314 10.22 -19.25 -2.67
N ASP A 315 9.92 -17.96 -2.82
CA ASP A 315 10.40 -17.18 -3.96
C ASP A 315 11.93 -17.33 -3.98
N PRO A 316 12.51 -18.08 -4.94
CA PRO A 316 13.92 -18.42 -4.93
C PRO A 316 14.79 -17.17 -4.84
N SER A 317 14.26 -16.03 -5.31
CA SER A 317 14.91 -14.73 -5.28
C SER A 317 15.27 -14.22 -3.87
N VAL A 318 14.52 -14.56 -2.82
CA VAL A 318 14.78 -14.07 -1.44
C VAL A 318 15.91 -14.87 -0.78
N GLY A 319 15.97 -16.18 -0.99
CA GLY A 319 17.06 -17.03 -0.47
C GLY A 319 18.34 -16.83 -1.27
N GLU A 320 18.20 -16.67 -2.59
CA GLU A 320 19.30 -16.24 -3.46
C GLU A 320 19.79 -14.85 -3.06
N TRP A 321 18.91 -13.93 -2.62
CA TRP A 321 19.32 -12.62 -2.12
C TRP A 321 20.27 -12.75 -0.93
N TRP A 322 19.91 -13.51 0.10
CA TRP A 322 20.76 -13.68 1.29
C TRP A 322 22.09 -14.38 0.95
N SER A 323 22.08 -15.35 0.04
CA SER A 323 23.32 -15.97 -0.46
C SER A 323 24.19 -14.95 -1.20
N ARG A 324 23.63 -14.22 -2.18
CA ARG A 324 24.36 -13.21 -2.96
C ARG A 324 24.90 -12.09 -2.08
N LEU A 325 24.16 -11.68 -1.05
CA LEU A 325 24.59 -10.66 -0.12
C LEU A 325 25.83 -11.11 0.68
N LYS A 326 25.91 -12.39 1.06
CA LYS A 326 27.09 -12.99 1.70
C LYS A 326 28.28 -13.09 0.74
N ASP A 327 28.04 -13.48 -0.51
CA ASP A 327 29.09 -13.75 -1.49
C ASP A 327 29.69 -12.45 -2.08
N ASN A 328 28.83 -11.50 -2.48
CA ASN A 328 29.25 -10.24 -3.08
C ASN A 328 28.23 -9.12 -2.76
N PRO A 329 28.38 -8.40 -1.64
CA PRO A 329 27.38 -7.46 -1.16
C PRO A 329 27.15 -6.29 -2.11
N LEU A 330 28.20 -5.80 -2.77
CA LEU A 330 28.08 -4.70 -3.72
C LEU A 330 27.27 -5.12 -4.96
N LEU A 331 27.60 -6.27 -5.55
CA LEU A 331 26.86 -6.80 -6.69
C LEU A 331 25.41 -7.12 -6.32
N ALA A 332 25.18 -7.72 -5.15
CA ALA A 332 23.85 -7.99 -4.65
C ALA A 332 23.03 -6.70 -4.54
N MET A 333 23.58 -5.66 -3.91
CA MET A 333 22.90 -4.36 -3.77
C MET A 333 22.61 -3.69 -5.12
N LEU A 334 23.55 -3.72 -6.06
CA LEU A 334 23.32 -3.18 -7.41
C LEU A 334 22.22 -3.96 -8.14
N GLN A 335 22.21 -5.28 -8.01
CA GLN A 335 21.14 -6.12 -8.54
C GLN A 335 19.81 -5.78 -7.87
N ALA A 336 19.76 -5.67 -6.55
CA ALA A 336 18.53 -5.32 -5.81
C ALA A 336 17.94 -3.98 -6.22
N VAL A 337 18.79 -2.97 -6.43
CA VAL A 337 18.38 -1.64 -6.93
C VAL A 337 17.84 -1.76 -8.35
N ALA A 338 18.54 -2.48 -9.24
CA ALA A 338 18.08 -2.70 -10.61
C ALA A 338 16.74 -3.45 -10.64
N ARG A 339 16.60 -4.50 -9.82
CA ARG A 339 15.36 -5.28 -9.67
C ARG A 339 14.21 -4.40 -9.16
N THR A 340 14.46 -3.56 -8.17
CA THR A 340 13.47 -2.61 -7.63
C THR A 340 12.99 -1.58 -8.65
N LEU A 341 13.91 -0.99 -9.43
CA LEU A 341 13.57 0.03 -10.42
C LEU A 341 12.85 -0.56 -11.64
N PHE A 342 13.30 -1.73 -12.11
CA PHE A 342 12.84 -2.33 -13.36
C PHE A 342 11.88 -3.50 -13.18
N ALA A 343 11.43 -3.83 -11.96
CA ALA A 343 10.39 -4.83 -11.79
C ALA A 343 9.08 -4.40 -12.51
N PRO A 344 8.21 -5.35 -12.87
CA PRO A 344 8.59 -6.74 -13.05
C PRO A 344 9.42 -6.81 -14.31
N TYR A 345 10.33 -7.77 -14.28
CA TYR A 345 11.38 -7.93 -15.24
C TYR A 345 10.85 -7.86 -16.69
N PRO A 346 11.21 -6.84 -17.49
CA PRO A 346 10.93 -6.85 -18.92
C PRO A 346 11.42 -8.15 -19.55
N TRP A 347 12.50 -8.71 -19.01
CA TRP A 347 13.08 -9.97 -19.46
C TRP A 347 12.32 -11.23 -19.00
N SER A 348 11.54 -11.24 -17.91
CA SER A 348 10.69 -12.41 -17.63
C SER A 348 9.61 -12.58 -18.69
N ILE A 349 9.17 -11.47 -19.29
CA ILE A 349 8.24 -11.44 -20.42
C ILE A 349 8.92 -11.93 -21.71
N LEU A 350 10.21 -11.66 -21.87
CA LEU A 350 11.00 -12.13 -23.03
C LEU A 350 11.39 -13.60 -22.93
N GLN A 351 11.44 -14.15 -21.71
CA GLN A 351 11.94 -15.51 -21.44
C GLN A 351 10.84 -16.56 -21.32
N SER A 352 9.61 -16.18 -20.96
CA SER A 352 8.45 -17.08 -20.94
C SER A 352 7.46 -16.69 -22.03
N PRO A 353 7.07 -17.61 -22.94
CA PRO A 353 5.89 -17.40 -23.77
C PRO A 353 4.69 -17.07 -22.87
N LEU A 354 3.76 -16.22 -23.35
CA LEU A 354 2.44 -16.07 -22.71
C LEU A 354 1.68 -17.38 -22.86
N THR A 355 1.91 -18.26 -21.90
CA THR A 355 1.32 -19.59 -21.81
C THR A 355 -0.09 -19.54 -21.25
N TRP A 356 -0.46 -18.43 -20.61
CA TRP A 356 -1.69 -18.27 -19.85
C TRP A 356 -1.82 -19.28 -18.69
N ASP A 357 -0.70 -19.88 -18.29
CA ASP A 357 -0.59 -20.85 -17.21
C ASP A 357 -0.12 -20.21 -15.88
N SER A 358 0.32 -18.94 -15.91
CA SER A 358 0.83 -18.23 -14.74
C SER A 358 0.00 -17.00 -14.41
N HIS A 359 -0.36 -16.86 -13.13
CA HIS A 359 -1.04 -15.68 -12.58
C HIS A 359 -0.27 -14.36 -12.82
N LEU A 360 1.05 -14.42 -13.05
CA LEU A 360 1.88 -13.26 -13.36
C LEU A 360 1.47 -12.56 -14.65
N GLU A 361 0.84 -13.27 -15.58
CA GLU A 361 0.43 -12.72 -16.88
C GLU A 361 -0.66 -11.64 -16.73
N LEU A 362 -1.48 -11.70 -15.68
CA LEU A 362 -2.47 -10.64 -15.38
C LEU A 362 -1.82 -9.31 -14.95
N TYR A 363 -0.59 -9.34 -14.45
CA TYR A 363 0.17 -8.13 -14.12
C TYR A 363 0.93 -7.56 -15.32
N LEU A 364 1.04 -8.30 -16.42
CA LEU A 364 1.82 -7.87 -17.59
C LEU A 364 1.41 -6.47 -18.10
N PRO A 365 0.13 -6.14 -18.29
CA PRO A 365 -0.20 -4.83 -18.83
C PRO A 365 0.15 -3.70 -17.84
N GLY A 366 0.07 -3.94 -16.52
CA GLY A 366 0.50 -2.98 -15.50
C GLY A 366 2.01 -2.75 -15.52
N SER A 367 2.76 -3.80 -15.83
CA SER A 367 4.21 -3.79 -16.02
C SER A 367 4.63 -2.92 -17.21
N LEU A 368 3.92 -3.07 -18.33
CA LEU A 368 4.15 -2.24 -19.52
C LEU A 368 3.83 -0.77 -19.25
N VAL A 369 2.70 -0.49 -18.58
CA VAL A 369 2.36 0.87 -18.14
C VAL A 369 3.48 1.43 -17.25
N TRP A 370 3.98 0.66 -16.29
CA TRP A 370 5.08 1.07 -15.41
C TRP A 370 6.33 1.46 -16.19
N LEU A 371 6.80 0.61 -17.12
CA LEU A 371 8.00 0.85 -17.91
C LEU A 371 7.89 2.12 -18.77
N LEU A 372 6.72 2.35 -19.38
CA LEU A 372 6.44 3.56 -20.15
C LEU A 372 6.42 4.82 -19.27
N CYS A 373 6.00 4.68 -18.01
CA CYS A 373 5.94 5.79 -17.05
C CYS A 373 7.30 6.10 -16.41
N LEU A 374 8.21 5.13 -16.32
CA LEU A 374 9.44 5.21 -15.56
C LEU A 374 10.32 6.43 -15.88
N PRO A 375 10.53 6.84 -17.16
CA PRO A 375 11.32 8.03 -17.46
C PRO A 375 10.71 9.32 -16.87
N LEU A 376 9.38 9.45 -16.95
CA LEU A 376 8.67 10.62 -16.42
C LEU A 376 8.59 10.58 -14.89
N ILE A 377 8.46 9.40 -14.28
CA ILE A 377 8.57 9.23 -12.83
C ILE A 377 9.97 9.70 -12.37
N GLY A 378 11.03 9.27 -13.05
CA GLY A 378 12.40 9.69 -12.75
C GLY A 378 12.59 11.21 -12.83
N ILE A 379 12.10 11.84 -13.90
CA ILE A 379 12.11 13.31 -14.02
C ILE A 379 11.32 13.97 -12.88
N GLY A 380 10.16 13.43 -12.52
CA GLY A 380 9.34 13.91 -11.41
C GLY A 380 10.04 13.82 -10.06
N LEU A 381 10.69 12.68 -9.76
CA LEU A 381 11.48 12.47 -8.54
C LEU A 381 12.64 13.47 -8.45
N VAL A 382 13.41 13.62 -9.55
CA VAL A 382 14.52 14.59 -9.61
C VAL A 382 14.01 16.02 -9.43
N HIS A 383 12.92 16.39 -10.09
CA HIS A 383 12.33 17.72 -9.95
C HIS A 383 11.85 17.99 -8.53
N ALA A 384 11.18 17.03 -7.89
CA ALA A 384 10.76 17.13 -6.49
C ALA A 384 11.98 17.29 -5.56
N ALA A 385 13.04 16.51 -5.79
CA ALA A 385 14.27 16.57 -4.99
C ALA A 385 14.99 17.92 -5.14
N GLN A 386 14.94 18.54 -6.32
CA GLN A 386 15.52 19.87 -6.58
C GLN A 386 14.76 20.98 -5.86
N ARG A 387 13.42 20.92 -5.80
CA ARG A 387 12.61 21.95 -5.13
C ARG A 387 12.74 21.91 -3.60
N ARG A 388 13.02 20.73 -3.03
CA ARG A 388 13.20 20.53 -1.58
C ARG A 388 12.05 21.05 -0.73
N SER A 389 10.83 21.10 -1.27
CA SER A 389 9.67 21.47 -0.44
C SER A 389 9.41 20.36 0.58
N LEU A 390 8.90 20.71 1.77
CA LEU A 390 8.66 19.69 2.81
C LEU A 390 7.72 18.56 2.35
N ARG A 391 6.76 18.88 1.48
CA ARG A 391 5.85 17.89 0.86
C ARG A 391 6.60 16.98 -0.11
N ASP A 392 7.52 17.53 -0.91
CA ASP A 392 8.38 16.73 -1.79
C ASP A 392 9.26 15.78 -0.97
N LEU A 393 9.90 16.32 0.08
CA LEU A 393 10.77 15.54 0.97
C LEU A 393 10.00 14.46 1.74
N LEU A 394 8.75 14.70 2.15
CA LEU A 394 7.87 13.68 2.74
C LEU A 394 7.69 12.49 1.79
N CYS A 395 7.25 12.79 0.56
CA CYS A 395 6.95 11.79 -0.44
C CYS A 395 8.21 11.03 -0.89
N LEU A 396 9.31 11.75 -1.13
CA LEU A 396 10.61 11.17 -1.47
C LEU A 396 11.16 10.30 -0.33
N GLY A 397 11.11 10.81 0.91
CA GLY A 397 11.53 10.07 2.10
C GLY A 397 10.73 8.78 2.29
N THR A 398 9.42 8.82 2.01
CA THR A 398 8.56 7.63 2.08
C THR A 398 8.97 6.59 1.03
N VAL A 399 9.14 7.00 -0.23
CA VAL A 399 9.57 6.11 -1.32
C VAL A 399 10.95 5.51 -1.01
N PHE A 400 11.88 6.34 -0.54
CA PHE A 400 13.24 5.91 -0.19
C PHE A 400 13.25 4.92 0.97
N ALA A 401 12.51 5.20 2.05
CA ALA A 401 12.41 4.30 3.19
C ALA A 401 11.76 2.96 2.81
N LEU A 402 10.74 2.96 1.96
CA LEU A 402 10.15 1.72 1.43
C LEU A 402 11.14 0.93 0.57
N ALA A 403 11.81 1.59 -0.37
CA ALA A 403 12.78 0.93 -1.23
C ALA A 403 13.89 0.28 -0.40
N ILE A 404 14.43 0.98 0.60
CA ILE A 404 15.42 0.41 1.54
C ILE A 404 14.84 -0.78 2.30
N ALA A 405 13.65 -0.62 2.92
CA ALA A 405 13.06 -1.68 3.71
C ALA A 405 12.86 -2.97 2.90
N TYR A 406 12.30 -2.87 1.70
CA TYR A 406 12.11 -4.04 0.83
C TYR A 406 13.41 -4.61 0.28
N ILE A 407 14.39 -3.78 -0.09
CA ILE A 407 15.71 -4.27 -0.51
C ILE A 407 16.39 -5.03 0.63
N LEU A 408 16.35 -4.51 1.86
CA LEU A 408 16.96 -5.17 3.00
C LEU A 408 16.24 -6.48 3.36
N MET A 409 14.90 -6.49 3.33
CA MET A 409 14.11 -7.65 3.73
C MET A 409 14.05 -8.74 2.66
N MET A 410 13.92 -8.35 1.39
CA MET A 410 13.57 -9.26 0.29
C MET A 410 14.50 -9.18 -0.92
N GLY A 411 15.51 -8.31 -0.90
CA GLY A 411 16.42 -8.12 -2.03
C GLY A 411 15.80 -7.42 -3.24
N GLU A 412 14.51 -7.08 -3.19
CA GLU A 412 13.82 -6.32 -4.23
C GLU A 412 12.53 -5.70 -3.69
N TRP A 413 12.05 -4.65 -4.36
CA TRP A 413 10.69 -4.16 -4.22
C TRP A 413 9.87 -4.56 -5.45
N SER A 414 9.16 -5.69 -5.35
CA SER A 414 8.49 -6.34 -6.49
C SER A 414 7.27 -5.57 -7.00
N THR A 415 6.72 -5.95 -8.15
CA THR A 415 5.52 -5.30 -8.74
C THR A 415 4.30 -5.38 -7.86
N ARG A 416 4.08 -6.55 -7.26
CA ARG A 416 2.98 -6.73 -6.32
C ARG A 416 3.13 -5.82 -5.10
N GLN A 417 4.35 -5.71 -4.58
CA GLN A 417 4.66 -4.83 -3.45
C GLN A 417 4.67 -3.34 -3.83
N ARG A 418 4.92 -2.96 -5.08
CA ARG A 418 4.86 -1.55 -5.52
C ARG A 418 3.43 -1.08 -5.75
N ALA A 419 2.50 -2.00 -6.03
CA ALA A 419 1.10 -1.71 -6.29
C ALA A 419 0.47 -0.78 -5.24
N PHE A 420 0.80 -0.95 -3.95
CA PHE A 420 0.22 -0.09 -2.91
C PHE A 420 0.71 1.37 -2.97
N MET A 421 1.87 1.62 -3.60
CA MET A 421 2.44 2.95 -3.82
C MET A 421 2.19 3.53 -5.22
N ASN A 422 1.47 2.81 -6.10
CA ASN A 422 1.11 3.30 -7.42
C ASN A 422 0.50 4.72 -7.41
N PRO A 423 -0.36 5.12 -6.44
CA PRO A 423 -0.88 6.48 -6.41
C PRO A 423 0.21 7.56 -6.31
N LEU A 424 1.25 7.30 -5.52
CA LEU A 424 2.36 8.24 -5.36
C LEU A 424 3.29 8.23 -6.57
N PHE A 425 3.57 7.05 -7.14
CA PHE A 425 4.39 6.97 -8.35
C PHE A 425 3.74 7.66 -9.55
N PHE A 426 2.44 7.46 -9.77
CA PHE A 426 1.73 8.17 -10.83
C PHE A 426 1.60 9.67 -10.53
N ALA A 427 1.59 10.08 -9.26
CA ALA A 427 1.71 11.50 -8.92
C ALA A 427 3.07 12.10 -9.36
N PHE A 428 4.18 11.37 -9.15
CA PHE A 428 5.49 11.76 -9.67
C PHE A 428 5.54 11.75 -11.21
N PHE A 429 4.88 10.78 -11.88
CA PHE A 429 4.71 10.82 -13.33
C PHE A 429 4.06 12.13 -13.78
N GLY A 430 2.96 12.53 -13.13
CA GLY A 430 2.25 13.77 -13.44
C GLY A 430 3.14 15.01 -13.31
N LEU A 431 3.99 15.02 -12.27
CA LEU A 431 5.00 16.06 -12.07
C LEU A 431 6.06 16.08 -13.19
N GLY A 432 6.55 14.91 -13.60
CA GLY A 432 7.51 14.78 -14.69
C GLY A 432 6.95 15.21 -16.04
N LEU A 433 5.70 14.85 -16.33
CA LEU A 433 5.00 15.27 -17.56
C LEU A 433 4.88 16.80 -17.65
N MET A 434 4.51 17.45 -16.54
CA MET A 434 4.49 18.92 -16.46
C MET A 434 5.86 19.51 -16.78
N GLN A 435 6.93 18.91 -16.25
CA GLN A 435 8.29 19.41 -16.45
C GLN A 435 8.75 19.28 -17.91
N VAL A 436 8.48 18.14 -18.56
CA VAL A 436 8.77 17.95 -19.99
C VAL A 436 8.01 18.95 -20.85
N LYS A 437 6.71 19.17 -20.58
CA LYS A 437 5.90 20.18 -21.28
C LYS A 437 6.51 21.58 -21.17
N ARG A 438 6.98 21.97 -19.99
CA ARG A 438 7.65 23.28 -19.78
C ARG A 438 8.94 23.39 -20.60
N TRP A 439 9.76 22.35 -20.65
CA TRP A 439 10.96 22.34 -21.49
C TRP A 439 10.63 22.48 -22.98
N LEU A 440 9.58 21.80 -23.44
CA LEU A 440 9.14 21.88 -24.84
C LEU A 440 8.54 23.26 -25.19
N SER A 441 7.84 23.92 -24.27
CA SER A 441 7.29 25.26 -24.51
C SER A 441 8.37 26.34 -24.58
N VAL A 442 9.42 26.27 -23.75
CA VAL A 442 10.54 27.23 -23.77
C VAL A 442 11.36 27.11 -25.07
N ARG A 443 11.40 25.92 -25.67
CA ARG A 443 12.16 25.67 -26.90
C ARG A 443 11.43 26.05 -28.19
N ARG A 444 10.16 26.47 -28.14
CA ARG A 444 9.50 27.04 -29.32
C ARG A 444 10.00 28.47 -29.49
N PRO A 445 10.85 28.78 -30.48
CA PRO A 445 11.19 30.16 -30.78
C PRO A 445 9.90 30.87 -31.13
N ASP A 446 9.72 32.12 -30.71
CA ASP A 446 8.59 32.95 -31.12
C ASP A 446 8.59 33.09 -32.65
N SER A 447 7.94 32.16 -33.35
CA SER A 447 7.74 32.21 -34.79
C SER A 447 6.81 33.36 -35.20
N LYS A 448 6.25 34.09 -34.21
CA LYS A 448 5.48 35.32 -34.40
C LYS A 448 6.34 36.60 -34.37
N ALA A 449 7.63 36.53 -34.07
CA ALA A 449 8.51 37.71 -34.10
C ALA A 449 9.05 38.06 -35.51
N LYS A 450 8.58 37.43 -36.58
CA LYS A 450 9.10 37.59 -37.96
C LYS A 450 8.16 38.24 -38.99
N VAL A 451 7.05 38.88 -38.59
CA VAL A 451 6.12 39.52 -39.56
C VAL A 451 5.90 41.02 -39.27
N ALA A 452 6.84 41.69 -38.60
CA ALA A 452 6.69 43.13 -38.31
C ALA A 452 7.91 43.96 -38.73
N TYR A 453 8.55 43.65 -39.86
CA TYR A 453 9.40 44.58 -40.63
C TYR A 453 9.44 44.09 -42.07
N GLY A 454 8.49 44.57 -42.88
CA GLY A 454 8.43 44.37 -44.32
C GLY A 454 7.67 45.54 -44.92
#